data_AF-A0A835XNC7-F1
#
_entry.id   AF-A0A835XNC7-F1
#
_cell.length_a   1.000
_cell.length_b   1.000
_cell.length_c   1.000
_cell.angle_alpha   90.00
_cell.angle_beta   90.00
_cell.angle_gamma   90.00
#
_symmetry.space_group_name_H-M   'P 1'
#
loop_
_entity.id
_entity.type
_entity.pdbx_description
1 polymer ?
#
loop_
_entity_poly.entity_id
_entity_poly.type
_entity_poly.pdbx_seq_one_letter_code
_entity_poly.pdbx_strand_id
1 'polypeptide(L)'
;MGLKDQLKYLPILPVINMIFMIVGVSVWVHNMREALNQVDLALALLGPSVVATDQFRAEQAIPATSSVYMIWACILFGLSLWRRWLAAETDSAGPNYSRLQLYLLFNSLAHLGWWMIMVWIVVLISGLGAMSIMVWVGYRATQQAVANQAVMQPTYTLWLDQGWANPASVKRAQGDVIAAAMLDEGWPLATTCPSTCLNLGLYQFVEVSLSDACVCDIATLQGVAAAARAALDVVPGIFVGIWFMYIFGDLYKVSLACDWVGADREDAQEARGGGGGGVRGGSSRYAKI
;
A
#
# COMPACT_ATOMS: atom_id res chain seq x y z
N MET A 1 -4.43 28.03 37.77
CA MET A 1 -4.66 26.64 37.31
C MET A 1 -3.53 25.78 37.82
N GLY A 2 -3.84 24.65 38.46
CA GLY A 2 -2.81 23.69 38.84
C GLY A 2 -2.30 22.92 37.63
N LEU A 3 -1.12 22.30 37.72
CA LEU A 3 -0.55 21.45 36.66
C LEU A 3 -1.52 20.35 36.19
N LYS A 4 -2.34 19.81 37.11
CA LYS A 4 -3.37 18.81 36.80
C LYS A 4 -4.46 19.32 35.86
N ASP A 5 -4.83 20.61 35.98
CA ASP A 5 -5.84 21.23 35.12
C ASP A 5 -5.29 21.42 33.70
N GLN A 6 -4.00 21.75 33.58
CA GLN A 6 -3.34 21.91 32.27
C GLN A 6 -3.19 20.56 31.54
N LEU A 7 -2.91 19.48 32.27
CA LEU A 7 -2.80 18.13 31.70
C LEU A 7 -4.10 17.63 31.06
N LYS A 8 -5.27 18.09 31.54
CA LYS A 8 -6.59 17.70 31.00
C LYS A 8 -6.74 18.07 29.52
N TYR A 9 -6.14 19.18 29.08
CA TYR A 9 -6.25 19.67 27.70
C TYR A 9 -5.14 19.17 26.78
N LEU A 10 -4.16 18.40 27.29
CA LEU A 10 -2.98 18.01 26.51
C LEU A 10 -3.29 16.87 25.51
N PRO A 11 -3.08 17.06 24.20
CA PRO A 11 -3.48 16.16 23.10
C PRO A 11 -2.66 14.88 23.00
N ILE A 12 -2.48 14.15 24.10
CA ILE A 12 -1.63 12.95 24.16
C ILE A 12 -2.07 11.92 23.11
N LEU A 13 -3.36 11.58 23.05
CA LEU A 13 -3.86 10.58 22.11
C LEU A 13 -3.70 11.03 20.63
N PRO A 14 -4.11 12.25 20.23
CA PRO A 14 -3.81 12.77 18.90
C PRO A 14 -2.30 12.77 18.58
N VAL A 15 -1.44 13.20 19.50
CA VAL A 15 0.02 13.22 19.27
C VAL A 15 0.55 11.81 19.03
N ILE A 16 0.14 10.83 19.84
CA ILE A 16 0.52 9.42 19.66
C ILE A 16 0.06 8.92 18.29
N ASN A 17 -1.21 9.16 17.94
CA ASN A 17 -1.75 8.73 16.65
C ASN A 17 -1.01 9.40 15.48
N MET A 18 -0.66 10.69 15.57
CA MET A 18 0.14 11.39 14.56
C MET A 18 1.49 10.71 14.34
N ILE A 19 2.20 10.41 15.43
CA ILE A 19 3.51 9.76 15.37
C ILE A 19 3.40 8.40 14.69
N PHE A 20 2.43 7.57 15.10
CA PHE A 20 2.24 6.25 14.50
C PHE A 20 1.77 6.30 13.04
N MET A 21 0.99 7.32 12.66
CA MET A 21 0.65 7.56 11.25
C MET A 21 1.89 7.90 10.43
N ILE A 22 2.76 8.79 10.92
CA ILE A 22 4.04 9.13 10.24
C ILE A 22 4.91 7.89 10.08
N VAL A 23 5.02 7.08 11.14
CA VAL A 23 5.76 5.80 11.10
C VAL A 23 5.14 4.85 10.08
N GLY A 24 3.82 4.67 10.08
CA GLY A 24 3.11 3.80 9.14
C GLY A 24 3.33 4.20 7.68
N VAL A 25 3.18 5.50 7.38
CA VAL A 25 3.47 6.05 6.04
C VAL A 25 4.93 5.83 5.66
N SER A 26 5.87 6.08 6.57
CA SER A 26 7.31 5.93 6.30
C SER A 26 7.68 4.48 6.01
N VAL A 27 7.18 3.54 6.81
CA VAL A 27 7.37 2.09 6.63
C VAL A 27 6.79 1.66 5.28
N TRP A 28 5.59 2.12 4.93
CA TRP A 28 4.96 1.80 3.66
C TRP A 28 5.76 2.33 2.47
N VAL A 29 6.12 3.62 2.47
CA VAL A 29 6.91 4.25 1.38
C VAL A 29 8.24 3.55 1.20
N HIS A 30 8.94 3.24 2.29
CA HIS A 30 10.24 2.57 2.23
C HIS A 30 10.13 1.18 1.61
N ASN A 31 9.24 0.32 2.13
CA ASN A 31 9.10 -1.05 1.63
C ASN A 31 8.53 -1.10 0.21
N MET A 32 7.63 -0.17 -0.15
CA MET A 32 7.08 -0.10 -1.50
C MET A 32 8.15 0.31 -2.52
N ARG A 33 8.99 1.30 -2.19
CA ARG A 33 10.14 1.68 -3.04
C ARG A 33 11.13 0.54 -3.17
N GLU A 34 11.45 -0.15 -2.08
CA GLU A 34 12.34 -1.30 -2.13
C GLU A 34 11.77 -2.42 -3.03
N ALA A 35 10.48 -2.74 -2.89
CA ALA A 35 9.83 -3.72 -3.75
C ALA A 35 9.92 -3.35 -5.24
N LEU A 36 9.64 -2.09 -5.59
CA LEU A 36 9.73 -1.62 -6.97
C LEU A 36 11.16 -1.65 -7.49
N ASN A 37 12.15 -1.22 -6.70
CA ASN A 37 13.57 -1.28 -7.08
C ASN A 37 14.02 -2.73 -7.37
N GLN A 38 13.53 -3.70 -6.60
CA GLN A 38 13.84 -5.12 -6.83
C GLN A 38 13.14 -5.66 -8.08
N VAL A 39 11.92 -5.19 -8.37
CA VAL A 39 11.23 -5.49 -9.63
C VAL A 39 11.98 -4.89 -10.82
N ASP A 40 12.42 -3.63 -10.73
CA ASP A 40 13.25 -2.97 -11.74
C ASP A 40 14.54 -3.72 -12.01
N LEU A 41 15.23 -4.15 -10.95
CA LEU A 41 16.43 -4.96 -11.07
C LEU A 41 16.14 -6.28 -11.80
N ALA A 42 15.03 -6.96 -11.44
CA ALA A 42 14.62 -8.19 -12.11
C ALA A 42 14.34 -7.97 -13.60
N LEU A 43 13.65 -6.89 -13.97
CA LEU A 43 13.35 -6.55 -15.37
C LEU A 43 14.62 -6.18 -16.14
N ALA A 44 15.49 -5.36 -15.55
CA ALA A 44 16.77 -4.95 -16.16
C ALA A 44 17.70 -6.15 -16.43
N LEU A 45 17.67 -7.17 -15.56
CA LEU A 45 18.41 -8.42 -15.79
C LEU A 45 17.85 -9.21 -16.97
N LEU A 46 16.53 -9.21 -17.17
CA LEU A 46 15.88 -9.94 -18.28
C LEU A 46 16.19 -9.32 -19.65
N GLY A 47 16.41 -8.01 -19.72
CA GLY A 47 16.86 -7.35 -20.93
C GLY A 47 16.46 -5.87 -21.01
N PRO A 48 17.08 -5.09 -21.91
CA PRO A 48 16.83 -3.66 -22.03
C PRO A 48 15.44 -3.32 -22.61
N SER A 49 14.80 -4.26 -23.32
CA SER A 49 13.45 -4.08 -23.86
C SER A 49 12.34 -4.64 -22.97
N VAL A 50 12.69 -5.22 -21.81
CA VAL A 50 11.74 -5.87 -20.90
C VAL A 50 11.23 -4.82 -19.91
N VAL A 51 9.95 -4.52 -19.97
CA VAL A 51 9.31 -3.50 -19.12
C VAL A 51 8.03 -4.08 -18.52
N ALA A 52 7.72 -3.77 -17.27
CA ALA A 52 6.43 -4.12 -16.70
C ALA A 52 5.35 -3.13 -17.15
N THR A 53 4.20 -3.66 -17.57
CA THR A 53 3.05 -2.83 -17.95
C THR A 53 2.61 -1.96 -16.78
N ASP A 54 2.38 -0.67 -17.04
CA ASP A 54 1.88 0.32 -16.07
C ASP A 54 2.74 0.52 -14.79
N GLN A 55 4.00 0.10 -14.78
CA GLN A 55 4.89 0.27 -13.60
C GLN A 55 4.99 1.72 -13.13
N PHE A 56 5.04 2.66 -14.07
CA PHE A 56 5.03 4.09 -13.79
C PHE A 56 3.85 4.54 -12.91
N ARG A 57 2.67 3.91 -13.05
CA ARG A 57 1.51 4.23 -12.21
C ARG A 57 1.74 3.84 -10.75
N ALA A 58 2.45 2.74 -10.50
CA ALA A 58 2.80 2.31 -9.15
C ALA A 58 3.76 3.31 -8.50
N GLU A 59 4.75 3.81 -9.24
CA GLU A 59 5.67 4.85 -8.76
C GLU A 59 4.94 6.15 -8.40
N GLN A 60 3.98 6.58 -9.21
CA GLN A 60 3.16 7.77 -8.95
C GLN A 60 2.21 7.59 -7.76
N ALA A 61 1.72 6.37 -7.52
CA ALA A 61 0.83 6.08 -6.40
C ALA A 61 1.51 6.27 -5.03
N ILE A 62 2.84 6.12 -4.94
CA ILE A 62 3.63 6.31 -3.71
C ILE A 62 3.52 7.76 -3.18
N PRO A 63 3.97 8.79 -3.90
CA PRO A 63 3.89 10.17 -3.44
C PRO A 63 2.44 10.63 -3.30
N ALA A 64 1.52 10.19 -4.18
CA ALA A 64 0.11 10.54 -4.09
C ALA A 64 -0.52 10.03 -2.79
N THR A 65 -0.38 8.74 -2.50
CA THR A 65 -0.94 8.12 -1.30
C THR A 65 -0.32 8.74 -0.05
N SER A 66 1.01 8.77 0.06
CA SER A 66 1.69 9.32 1.24
C SER A 66 1.32 10.78 1.52
N SER A 67 1.18 11.62 0.48
CA SER A 67 0.78 13.02 0.63
C SER A 67 -0.66 13.15 1.14
N VAL A 68 -1.60 12.40 0.57
CA VAL A 68 -3.01 12.42 0.99
C VAL A 68 -3.13 12.00 2.46
N TYR A 69 -2.44 10.94 2.88
CA TYR A 69 -2.43 10.50 4.27
C TYR A 69 -1.85 11.53 5.22
N MET A 70 -0.73 12.16 4.85
CA MET A 70 -0.10 13.16 5.70
C MET A 70 -0.95 14.43 5.84
N ILE A 71 -1.52 14.92 4.74
CA ILE A 71 -2.44 16.06 4.76
C ILE A 71 -3.64 15.74 5.65
N TRP A 72 -4.22 14.54 5.51
CA TRP A 72 -5.36 14.14 6.31
C TRP A 72 -5.04 13.98 7.78
N ALA A 73 -3.89 13.38 8.12
CA ALA A 73 -3.41 13.27 9.49
C ALA A 73 -3.23 14.65 10.14
N CYS A 74 -2.70 15.63 9.40
CA CYS A 74 -2.60 17.02 9.87
C CYS A 74 -3.98 17.65 10.11
N ILE A 75 -4.95 17.41 9.23
CA ILE A 75 -6.33 17.91 9.40
C ILE A 75 -6.96 17.31 10.66
N LEU A 76 -6.89 15.99 10.84
CA LEU A 76 -7.44 15.30 12.01
C LEU A 76 -6.77 15.76 13.30
N PHE A 77 -5.44 15.89 13.29
CA PHE A 77 -4.68 16.42 14.41
C PHE A 77 -5.11 17.86 14.76
N GLY A 78 -5.22 18.73 13.76
CA GLY A 78 -5.68 20.10 13.91
C GLY A 78 -7.10 20.19 14.49
N LEU A 79 -8.02 19.33 14.05
CA LEU A 79 -9.36 19.22 14.60
C LEU A 79 -9.34 18.79 16.08
N SER A 80 -8.51 17.81 16.43
CA SER A 80 -8.37 17.39 17.83
C SER A 80 -7.79 18.50 18.72
N LEU A 81 -6.83 19.28 18.22
CA LEU A 81 -6.32 20.46 18.93
C LEU A 81 -7.41 21.52 19.09
N TRP A 82 -8.17 21.77 18.02
CA TRP A 82 -9.25 22.75 18.02
C TRP A 82 -10.32 22.39 19.07
N ARG A 83 -10.73 21.12 19.16
CA ARG A 83 -11.68 20.67 20.19
C ARG A 83 -11.22 20.96 21.61
N ARG A 84 -9.93 20.74 21.88
CA ARG A 84 -9.31 20.97 23.20
C ARG A 84 -9.23 22.45 23.53
N TRP A 85 -8.91 23.27 22.54
CA TRP A 85 -8.95 24.72 22.69
C TRP A 85 -10.37 25.21 22.99
N LEU A 86 -11.38 24.73 22.26
CA LEU A 86 -12.78 25.05 22.54
C LEU A 86 -13.20 24.60 23.95
N ALA A 87 -12.77 23.42 24.41
CA ALA A 87 -13.06 22.96 25.78
C ALA A 87 -12.47 23.91 26.84
N ALA A 88 -11.22 24.35 26.65
CA ALA A 88 -10.58 25.30 27.56
C ALA A 88 -11.26 26.68 27.54
N GLU A 89 -11.69 27.13 26.36
CA GLU A 89 -12.45 28.38 26.21
C GLU A 89 -13.80 28.28 26.93
N THR A 90 -14.57 27.20 26.71
CA THR A 90 -15.85 26.95 27.38
C THR A 90 -15.71 26.93 28.90
N ASP A 91 -14.67 26.28 29.44
CA ASP A 91 -14.41 26.23 30.88
C ASP A 91 -14.06 27.61 31.48
N SER A 92 -13.56 28.55 30.67
CA SER A 92 -13.12 29.87 31.13
C SER A 92 -14.12 31.01 30.89
N ALA A 93 -14.81 30.99 29.75
CA ALA A 93 -15.66 32.08 29.26
C ALA A 93 -17.13 31.67 29.10
N GLY A 94 -17.44 30.39 29.29
CA GLY A 94 -18.75 29.82 28.97
C GLY A 94 -18.87 29.35 27.51
N PRO A 95 -19.95 28.64 27.18
CA PRO A 95 -20.15 28.00 25.89
C PRO A 95 -20.33 29.00 24.75
N ASN A 96 -19.76 28.68 23.58
CA ASN A 96 -19.98 29.42 22.33
C ASN A 96 -20.53 28.48 21.25
N TYR A 97 -21.86 28.42 21.14
CA TYR A 97 -22.58 27.50 20.26
C TYR A 97 -22.21 27.62 18.78
N SER A 98 -21.98 28.85 18.29
CA SER A 98 -21.65 29.06 16.88
C SER A 98 -20.31 28.41 16.52
N ARG A 99 -19.31 28.51 17.41
CA ARG A 99 -18.02 27.83 17.21
C ARG A 99 -18.15 26.32 17.34
N LEU A 100 -18.98 25.83 18.25
CA LEU A 100 -19.22 24.41 18.42
C LEU A 100 -19.89 23.79 17.19
N GLN A 101 -20.94 24.44 16.65
CA GLN A 101 -21.59 24.01 15.40
C GLN A 101 -20.62 23.97 14.22
N LEU A 102 -19.72 24.95 14.13
CA LEU A 102 -18.69 24.97 13.09
C LEU A 102 -17.72 23.79 13.24
N TYR A 103 -17.29 23.48 14.46
CA TYR A 103 -16.47 22.30 14.76
C TYR A 103 -17.18 21.01 14.35
N LEU A 104 -18.47 20.86 14.68
CA LEU A 104 -19.28 19.70 14.30
C LEU A 104 -19.37 19.57 12.76
N LEU A 105 -19.57 20.66 12.02
CA LEU A 105 -19.57 20.62 10.56
C LEU A 105 -18.22 20.09 10.01
N PHE A 106 -17.10 20.65 10.46
CA PHE A 106 -15.78 20.20 10.01
C PHE A 106 -15.46 18.76 10.42
N ASN A 107 -15.87 18.35 11.62
CA ASN A 107 -15.69 16.98 12.07
C ASN A 107 -16.50 16.00 11.21
N SER A 108 -17.72 16.35 10.81
CA SER A 108 -18.53 15.55 9.87
C SER A 108 -17.85 15.41 8.51
N LEU A 109 -17.29 16.50 7.97
CA LEU A 109 -16.55 16.47 6.72
C LEU A 109 -15.28 15.61 6.84
N ALA A 110 -14.59 15.65 7.98
CA ALA A 110 -13.45 14.79 8.25
C ALA A 110 -13.84 13.30 8.40
N HIS A 111 -15.04 13.00 8.91
CA HIS A 111 -15.55 11.63 8.89
C HIS A 111 -15.85 11.14 7.48
N LEU A 112 -16.45 11.98 6.62
CA LEU A 112 -16.74 11.64 5.24
C LEU A 112 -15.46 11.44 4.41
N GLY A 113 -14.48 12.34 4.55
CA GLY A 113 -13.20 12.21 3.84
C GLY A 113 -12.40 10.98 4.28
N TRP A 114 -12.51 10.58 5.56
CA TRP A 114 -11.90 9.33 6.03
C TRP A 114 -12.51 8.09 5.36
N TRP A 115 -13.82 8.09 5.11
CA TRP A 115 -14.46 7.01 4.34
C TRP A 115 -13.90 6.89 2.92
N MET A 116 -13.63 8.01 2.26
CA MET A 116 -12.99 8.00 0.94
C MET A 116 -11.57 7.42 1.01
N ILE A 117 -10.82 7.73 2.07
CA ILE A 117 -9.51 7.14 2.33
C ILE A 117 -9.62 5.62 2.56
N MET A 118 -10.64 5.15 3.27
CA MET A 118 -10.87 3.70 3.45
C MET A 118 -11.11 2.98 2.13
N VAL A 119 -11.92 3.56 1.24
CA VAL A 119 -12.11 3.01 -0.11
C VAL A 119 -10.77 2.96 -0.86
N TRP A 120 -9.95 4.01 -0.73
CA TRP A 120 -8.60 4.04 -1.31
C TRP A 120 -7.68 2.94 -0.74
N ILE A 121 -7.72 2.66 0.58
CA ILE A 121 -6.96 1.56 1.20
C ILE A 121 -7.32 0.22 0.57
N VAL A 122 -8.61 -0.04 0.38
CA VAL A 122 -9.06 -1.31 -0.20
C VAL A 122 -8.50 -1.46 -1.62
N VAL A 123 -8.61 -0.42 -2.44
CA VAL A 123 -8.03 -0.40 -3.80
C VAL A 123 -6.51 -0.60 -3.76
N LEU A 124 -5.82 0.06 -2.82
CA LEU A 124 -4.38 -0.05 -2.64
C LEU A 124 -3.97 -1.48 -2.26
N ILE A 125 -4.66 -2.09 -1.30
CA ILE A 125 -4.45 -3.48 -0.89
C ILE A 125 -4.69 -4.44 -2.06
N SER A 126 -5.75 -4.24 -2.84
CA SER A 126 -6.03 -5.05 -4.03
C SER A 126 -4.92 -4.93 -5.07
N GLY A 127 -4.43 -3.71 -5.34
CA GLY A 127 -3.31 -3.47 -6.25
C GLY A 127 -2.01 -4.12 -5.78
N LEU A 128 -1.69 -4.03 -4.49
CA LEU A 128 -0.53 -4.69 -3.90
C LEU A 128 -0.64 -6.21 -3.91
N GLY A 129 -1.85 -6.74 -3.72
CA GLY A 129 -2.13 -8.17 -3.86
C GLY A 129 -1.87 -8.65 -5.28
N ALA A 130 -2.37 -7.91 -6.29
CA ALA A 130 -2.13 -8.21 -7.70
C ALA A 130 -0.63 -8.16 -8.03
N MET A 131 0.08 -7.11 -7.62
CA MET A 131 1.54 -7.00 -7.79
C MET A 131 2.28 -8.18 -7.15
N SER A 132 1.94 -8.53 -5.90
CA SER A 132 2.57 -9.63 -5.18
C SER A 132 2.36 -10.98 -5.88
N ILE A 133 1.17 -11.20 -6.43
CA ILE A 133 0.87 -12.41 -7.22
C ILE A 133 1.70 -12.43 -8.51
N MET A 134 1.80 -11.31 -9.24
CA MET A 134 2.59 -11.23 -10.47
C MET A 134 4.09 -11.51 -10.21
N VAL A 135 4.66 -10.89 -9.17
CA VAL A 135 6.05 -11.12 -8.76
C VAL A 135 6.25 -12.59 -8.34
N TRP A 136 5.29 -13.17 -7.61
CA TRP A 136 5.35 -14.58 -7.22
C TRP A 136 5.29 -15.53 -8.42
N VAL A 137 4.40 -15.27 -9.38
CA VAL A 137 4.32 -16.05 -10.63
C VAL A 137 5.63 -15.96 -11.40
N GLY A 138 6.20 -14.75 -11.55
CA GLY A 138 7.50 -14.54 -12.18
C GLY A 138 8.62 -15.32 -11.49
N TYR A 139 8.70 -15.22 -10.17
CA TYR A 139 9.66 -15.99 -9.35
C TYR A 139 9.53 -17.50 -9.54
N ARG A 140 8.30 -18.04 -9.53
CA ARG A 140 8.08 -19.48 -9.73
C ARG A 140 8.44 -19.92 -11.14
N ALA A 141 8.13 -19.11 -12.14
CA ALA A 141 8.49 -19.37 -13.52
C ALA A 141 10.01 -19.41 -13.72
N THR A 142 10.74 -18.44 -13.18
CA THR A 142 12.21 -18.40 -13.28
C THR A 142 12.83 -19.60 -12.57
N GLN A 143 12.33 -19.99 -11.39
CA GLN A 143 12.80 -21.19 -10.71
C GLN A 143 12.55 -22.47 -11.50
N GLN A 144 11.37 -22.59 -12.12
CA GLN A 144 11.04 -23.74 -12.95
C GLN A 144 11.96 -23.81 -14.18
N ALA A 145 12.26 -22.67 -14.83
CA ALA A 145 13.18 -22.62 -15.96
C ALA A 145 14.59 -23.08 -15.54
N VAL A 146 15.13 -22.57 -14.42
CA VAL A 146 16.43 -23.01 -13.89
C VAL A 146 16.45 -24.51 -13.59
N ALA A 147 15.38 -25.04 -12.99
CA ALA A 147 15.29 -26.47 -12.70
C ALA A 147 15.25 -27.32 -13.98
N ASN A 148 14.49 -26.89 -15.00
CA ASN A 148 14.43 -27.56 -16.30
C ASN A 148 15.81 -27.57 -16.98
N GLN A 149 16.56 -26.48 -16.91
CA GLN A 149 17.92 -26.39 -17.46
C GLN A 149 18.89 -27.32 -16.74
N ALA A 150 18.84 -27.39 -15.42
CA ALA A 150 19.69 -28.29 -14.64
C ALA A 150 19.45 -29.76 -15.01
N VAL A 151 18.18 -30.16 -15.22
CA VAL A 151 17.82 -31.51 -15.67
C VAL A 151 18.32 -31.79 -17.10
N MET A 152 18.29 -30.78 -17.96
CA MET A 152 18.72 -30.90 -19.36
C MET A 152 20.22 -30.69 -19.56
N GLN A 153 20.95 -30.26 -18.55
CA GLN A 153 22.38 -29.97 -18.63
C GLN A 153 23.24 -31.15 -19.13
N PRO A 154 23.02 -32.41 -18.71
CA PRO A 154 23.74 -33.56 -19.27
C PRO A 154 23.44 -33.78 -20.76
N THR A 155 22.22 -33.45 -21.19
CA THR A 155 21.81 -33.52 -22.59
C THR A 155 22.50 -32.43 -23.40
N TYR A 156 22.59 -31.20 -22.87
CA TYR A 156 23.28 -30.08 -23.52
C TYR A 156 24.78 -30.29 -23.66
N THR A 157 25.46 -30.86 -22.65
CA THR A 157 26.90 -31.17 -22.75
C THR A 157 27.15 -32.22 -23.85
N LEU A 158 26.34 -33.28 -23.89
CA LEU A 158 26.38 -34.26 -24.99
C LEU A 158 26.06 -33.62 -26.36
N TRP A 159 25.26 -32.56 -26.37
CA TRP A 159 24.84 -31.87 -27.59
C TRP A 159 25.92 -30.95 -28.16
N LEU A 160 26.63 -30.21 -27.30
CA LEU A 160 27.82 -29.42 -27.65
C LEU A 160 28.92 -30.31 -28.25
N ASP A 161 29.07 -31.52 -27.74
CA ASP A 161 30.09 -32.47 -28.20
C ASP A 161 29.73 -33.17 -29.52
N GLN A 162 28.43 -33.37 -29.83
CA GLN A 162 27.98 -34.22 -30.96
C GLN A 162 27.30 -33.45 -32.11
N GLY A 163 26.93 -32.19 -31.91
CA GLY A 163 26.32 -31.33 -32.92
C GLY A 163 24.85 -31.63 -33.25
N TRP A 164 24.18 -30.63 -33.85
CA TRP A 164 22.75 -30.65 -34.25
C TRP A 164 22.34 -31.76 -35.22
N ALA A 165 23.31 -32.39 -35.89
CA ALA A 165 23.05 -33.40 -36.90
C ALA A 165 22.65 -34.77 -36.33
N ASN A 166 22.70 -34.97 -35.00
CA ASN A 166 22.36 -36.26 -34.40
C ASN A 166 20.85 -36.38 -34.11
N PRO A 167 20.10 -37.22 -34.85
CA PRO A 167 18.66 -37.41 -34.66
C PRO A 167 18.29 -38.02 -33.30
N ALA A 168 19.22 -38.67 -32.60
CA ALA A 168 18.98 -39.18 -31.25
C ALA A 168 18.81 -38.06 -30.21
N SER A 169 19.46 -36.92 -30.43
CA SER A 169 19.42 -35.75 -29.53
C SER A 169 18.07 -35.03 -29.64
N VAL A 170 17.57 -34.84 -30.86
CA VAL A 170 16.27 -34.20 -31.15
C VAL A 170 15.11 -35.06 -30.63
N LYS A 171 15.21 -36.39 -30.74
CA LYS A 171 14.17 -37.32 -30.26
C LYS A 171 14.11 -37.41 -28.73
N ARG A 172 15.20 -37.11 -28.02
CA ARG A 172 15.23 -37.04 -26.54
C ARG A 172 14.73 -35.71 -25.97
N ALA A 173 14.79 -34.63 -26.75
CA ALA A 173 14.31 -33.31 -26.33
C ALA A 173 12.76 -33.20 -26.26
N GLN A 174 12.02 -34.24 -26.66
CA GLN A 174 10.56 -34.38 -26.50
C GLN A 174 9.68 -33.17 -26.93
N GLY A 175 10.11 -32.36 -27.91
CA GLY A 175 9.26 -31.38 -28.58
C GLY A 175 8.98 -30.12 -27.77
N ASP A 176 9.69 -29.05 -28.09
CA ASP A 176 9.48 -27.73 -27.49
C ASP A 176 8.20 -27.04 -28.03
N VAL A 177 7.48 -26.37 -27.12
CA VAL A 177 6.15 -25.76 -27.31
C VAL A 177 6.24 -24.43 -28.10
N ILE A 178 5.33 -24.28 -29.07
CA ILE A 178 5.24 -23.13 -29.98
C ILE A 178 4.16 -22.15 -29.48
N ALA A 179 4.51 -20.88 -29.25
CA ALA A 179 3.56 -19.78 -29.04
C ALA A 179 3.69 -18.75 -30.17
N ALA A 180 2.55 -18.28 -30.71
CA ALA A 180 2.47 -17.49 -31.95
C ALA A 180 1.99 -16.05 -31.68
N ALA A 181 2.63 -15.04 -32.30
CA ALA A 181 2.22 -13.63 -32.28
C ALA A 181 2.16 -13.05 -33.70
N MET A 182 1.19 -12.17 -33.99
CA MET A 182 0.86 -11.66 -35.34
C MET A 182 1.83 -10.55 -35.83
N LEU A 183 2.26 -10.61 -37.09
CA LEU A 183 2.91 -9.51 -37.83
C LEU A 183 1.96 -8.90 -38.89
N ASP A 184 2.24 -7.65 -39.28
CA ASP A 184 1.44 -6.81 -40.19
C ASP A 184 1.23 -7.38 -41.62
N GLU A 185 1.89 -8.48 -41.98
CA GLU A 185 1.71 -9.21 -43.25
C GLU A 185 0.79 -10.45 -43.13
N GLY A 186 0.03 -10.56 -42.04
CA GLY A 186 -1.08 -11.52 -41.93
C GLY A 186 -0.70 -12.96 -41.56
N TRP A 187 0.55 -13.23 -41.21
CA TRP A 187 0.98 -14.52 -40.65
C TRP A 187 1.68 -14.33 -39.30
N PRO A 188 1.31 -15.09 -38.25
CA PRO A 188 1.97 -14.95 -36.96
C PRO A 188 3.39 -15.53 -36.99
N LEU A 189 4.37 -14.69 -36.64
CA LEU A 189 5.73 -15.12 -36.37
C LEU A 189 5.73 -15.79 -34.99
N ALA A 190 5.83 -17.12 -34.97
CA ALA A 190 6.00 -17.85 -33.73
C ALA A 190 7.44 -17.67 -33.23
N THR A 191 7.61 -16.97 -32.11
CA THR A 191 8.89 -16.98 -31.39
C THR A 191 8.88 -18.21 -30.48
N THR A 192 9.54 -19.28 -30.93
CA THR A 192 9.65 -20.52 -30.18
C THR A 192 10.81 -20.43 -29.20
N CYS A 193 10.51 -20.24 -27.91
CA CYS A 193 11.52 -20.45 -26.88
C CYS A 193 11.70 -21.95 -26.62
N PRO A 194 12.93 -22.46 -26.45
CA PRO A 194 13.13 -23.80 -25.93
C PRO A 194 12.37 -23.99 -24.61
N SER A 195 11.83 -25.18 -24.32
CA SER A 195 11.07 -25.44 -23.07
C SER A 195 11.92 -25.32 -21.80
N THR A 196 13.23 -25.30 -21.98
CA THR A 196 14.24 -25.06 -20.95
C THR A 196 14.46 -23.57 -20.68
N CYS A 197 13.97 -22.67 -21.52
CA CYS A 197 14.13 -21.23 -21.36
C CYS A 197 12.84 -20.58 -20.83
N LEU A 198 13.00 -19.43 -20.19
CA LEU A 198 11.87 -18.61 -19.78
C LEU A 198 11.30 -17.88 -20.99
N ASN A 199 10.04 -18.12 -21.31
CA ASN A 199 9.30 -17.39 -22.35
C ASN A 199 8.53 -16.23 -21.71
N LEU A 200 9.05 -15.01 -21.87
CA LEU A 200 8.46 -13.79 -21.33
C LEU A 200 7.14 -13.43 -22.04
N GLY A 201 6.97 -13.83 -23.30
CA GLY A 201 5.75 -13.58 -24.08
C GLY A 201 4.49 -14.29 -23.55
N LEU A 202 4.64 -15.22 -22.61
CA LEU A 202 3.50 -15.84 -21.91
C LEU A 202 2.92 -14.95 -20.81
N TYR A 203 3.64 -13.93 -20.37
CA TYR A 203 3.25 -13.06 -19.26
C TYR A 203 2.72 -11.73 -19.79
N GLN A 204 1.39 -11.57 -19.78
CA GLN A 204 0.72 -10.37 -20.28
C GLN A 204 1.04 -9.08 -19.50
N PHE A 205 1.66 -9.20 -18.32
CA PHE A 205 2.09 -8.06 -17.50
C PHE A 205 3.52 -7.60 -17.80
N VAL A 206 4.19 -8.24 -18.77
CA VAL A 206 5.53 -7.90 -19.24
C VAL A 206 5.44 -7.52 -20.71
N GLU A 207 5.87 -6.32 -21.04
CA GLU A 207 6.10 -5.87 -22.40
C GLU A 207 7.54 -6.20 -22.79
N VAL A 208 7.71 -6.93 -23.89
CA VAL A 208 9.01 -7.42 -24.34
C VAL A 208 9.09 -7.44 -25.85
N SER A 209 10.25 -7.09 -26.40
CA SER A 209 10.51 -7.25 -27.82
C SER A 209 10.75 -8.73 -28.17
N LEU A 210 10.46 -9.14 -29.40
CA LEU A 210 10.62 -10.55 -29.81
C LEU A 210 12.06 -11.07 -29.65
N SER A 211 13.07 -10.20 -29.71
CA SER A 211 14.48 -10.60 -29.53
C SER A 211 14.84 -10.96 -28.09
N ASP A 212 14.15 -10.37 -27.11
CA ASP A 212 14.42 -10.58 -25.68
C ASP A 212 13.37 -11.51 -25.02
N ALA A 213 12.41 -12.02 -25.80
CA ALA A 213 11.30 -12.82 -25.29
C ALA A 213 11.73 -14.17 -24.69
N CYS A 214 12.90 -14.70 -25.07
CA CYS A 214 13.42 -15.98 -24.60
C CYS A 214 14.69 -15.79 -23.77
N VAL A 215 14.62 -16.05 -22.46
CA VAL A 215 15.78 -15.96 -21.57
C VAL A 215 16.25 -17.35 -21.17
N CYS A 216 17.44 -17.72 -21.63
CA CYS A 216 18.05 -19.03 -21.40
C CYS A 216 19.28 -19.00 -20.48
N ASP A 217 19.81 -17.82 -20.16
CA ASP A 217 21.02 -17.73 -19.33
C ASP A 217 20.72 -18.03 -17.86
N ILE A 218 21.36 -19.07 -17.30
CA ILE A 218 21.17 -19.53 -15.92
C ILE A 218 21.50 -18.41 -14.93
N ALA A 219 22.59 -17.67 -15.16
CA ALA A 219 23.03 -16.63 -14.24
C ALA A 219 22.00 -15.50 -14.17
N THR A 220 21.49 -15.08 -15.33
CA THR A 220 20.38 -14.13 -15.44
C THR A 220 19.14 -14.64 -14.70
N LEU A 221 18.68 -15.87 -14.98
CA LEU A 221 17.49 -16.43 -14.34
C LEU A 221 17.62 -16.55 -12.81
N GLN A 222 18.81 -16.89 -12.30
CA GLN A 222 19.09 -16.91 -10.87
C GLN A 222 19.07 -15.51 -10.26
N GLY A 223 19.64 -14.51 -10.94
CA GLY A 223 19.60 -13.11 -10.53
C GLY A 223 18.16 -12.58 -10.46
N VAL A 224 17.35 -12.86 -11.49
CA VAL A 224 15.93 -12.50 -11.54
C VAL A 224 15.17 -13.17 -10.40
N ALA A 225 15.40 -14.45 -10.15
CA ALA A 225 14.76 -15.17 -9.04
C ALA A 225 15.15 -14.58 -7.68
N ALA A 226 16.41 -14.18 -7.49
CA ALA A 226 16.87 -13.55 -6.26
C ALA A 226 16.22 -12.18 -6.04
N ALA A 227 16.17 -11.34 -7.08
CA ALA A 227 15.53 -10.02 -7.04
C ALA A 227 14.02 -10.13 -6.79
N ALA A 228 13.32 -11.01 -7.50
CA ALA A 228 11.90 -11.27 -7.28
C ALA A 228 11.62 -11.80 -5.86
N ARG A 229 12.52 -12.64 -5.31
CA ARG A 229 12.41 -13.09 -3.91
C ARG A 229 12.56 -11.93 -2.93
N ALA A 230 13.55 -11.06 -3.13
CA ALA A 230 13.76 -9.88 -2.30
C ALA A 230 12.54 -8.94 -2.34
N ALA A 231 11.94 -8.74 -3.53
CA ALA A 231 10.69 -8.00 -3.67
C ALA A 231 9.54 -8.62 -2.86
N LEU A 232 9.42 -9.96 -2.82
CA LEU A 232 8.42 -10.65 -2.00
C LEU A 232 8.69 -10.55 -0.50
N ASP A 233 9.95 -10.57 -0.08
CA ASP A 233 10.33 -10.54 1.33
C ASP A 233 9.99 -9.19 2.00
N VAL A 234 9.86 -8.10 1.23
CA VAL A 234 9.44 -6.78 1.74
C VAL A 234 7.92 -6.57 1.75
N VAL A 235 7.14 -7.41 1.05
CA VAL A 235 5.67 -7.31 0.97
C VAL A 235 4.99 -7.25 2.34
N PRO A 236 5.36 -8.09 3.34
CA PRO A 236 4.81 -7.97 4.69
C PRO A 236 5.01 -6.59 5.30
N GLY A 237 6.16 -5.94 5.07
CA GLY A 237 6.45 -4.59 5.54
C GLY A 237 5.52 -3.53 4.93
N ILE A 238 5.17 -3.68 3.64
CA ILE A 238 4.18 -2.82 2.96
C ILE A 238 2.82 -2.94 3.66
N PHE A 239 2.35 -4.16 3.92
CA PHE A 239 1.08 -4.41 4.59
C PHE A 239 1.06 -3.91 6.04
N VAL A 240 2.17 -4.05 6.76
CA VAL A 240 2.33 -3.48 8.11
C VAL A 240 2.15 -1.96 8.05
N GLY A 241 2.79 -1.27 7.10
CA GLY A 241 2.63 0.17 6.93
C GLY A 241 1.17 0.59 6.69
N ILE A 242 0.44 -0.13 5.82
CA ILE A 242 -1.01 0.09 5.59
C ILE A 242 -1.83 -0.16 6.84
N TRP A 243 -1.52 -1.23 7.58
CA TRP A 243 -2.21 -1.56 8.82
C TRP A 243 -2.04 -0.46 9.88
N PHE A 244 -0.83 0.09 10.03
CA PHE A 244 -0.60 1.26 10.91
C PHE A 244 -1.44 2.46 10.46
N MET A 245 -1.45 2.79 9.16
CA MET A 245 -2.26 3.89 8.63
C MET A 245 -3.76 3.69 8.89
N TYR A 246 -4.25 2.46 8.75
CA TYR A 246 -5.64 2.08 9.00
C TYR A 246 -6.01 2.23 10.48
N ILE A 247 -5.29 1.54 11.37
CA ILE A 247 -5.61 1.49 12.80
C ILE A 247 -5.53 2.87 13.45
N PHE A 248 -4.44 3.60 13.22
CA PHE A 248 -4.24 4.87 13.91
C PHE A 248 -5.13 5.99 13.35
N GLY A 249 -5.52 5.92 12.08
CA GLY A 249 -6.53 6.80 11.54
C GLY A 249 -7.95 6.49 12.05
N ASP A 250 -8.28 5.21 12.26
CA ASP A 250 -9.54 4.84 12.93
C ASP A 250 -9.56 5.24 14.42
N LEU A 251 -8.42 5.15 15.11
CA LEU A 251 -8.30 5.68 16.48
C LEU A 251 -8.52 7.20 16.52
N TYR A 252 -8.00 7.94 15.53
CA TYR A 252 -8.32 9.36 15.37
C TYR A 252 -9.82 9.57 15.23
N LYS A 253 -10.46 8.82 14.33
CA LYS A 253 -11.91 8.89 14.10
C LYS A 253 -12.71 8.63 15.36
N VAL A 254 -12.38 7.58 16.10
CA VAL A 254 -13.06 7.23 17.36
C VAL A 254 -12.87 8.35 18.38
N SER A 255 -11.67 8.92 18.50
CA SER A 255 -11.42 10.03 19.42
C SER A 255 -12.30 11.26 19.11
N LEU A 256 -12.40 11.61 17.83
CA LEU A 256 -13.23 12.73 17.36
C LEU A 256 -14.74 12.45 17.49
N ALA A 257 -15.16 11.19 17.36
CA ALA A 257 -16.54 10.78 17.58
C ALA A 257 -16.93 10.84 19.07
N CYS A 258 -16.02 10.45 19.97
CA CYS A 258 -16.23 10.65 21.41
C CYS A 258 -16.37 12.14 21.75
N ASP A 259 -15.55 12.99 21.13
CA ASP A 259 -15.62 14.43 21.28
C ASP A 259 -16.93 15.03 20.75
N TRP A 260 -17.49 14.46 19.67
CA TRP A 260 -18.81 14.81 19.13
C TRP A 260 -19.92 14.54 20.12
N VAL A 261 -19.96 13.32 20.68
CA VAL A 261 -21.01 12.92 21.63
C VAL A 261 -20.94 13.75 22.91
N GLY A 262 -19.73 14.16 23.32
CA GLY A 262 -19.55 15.10 24.42
C GLY A 262 -20.17 16.47 24.11
N ALA A 263 -19.86 17.03 22.94
CA ALA A 263 -20.38 18.33 22.49
C ALA A 263 -21.92 18.35 22.38
N ASP A 264 -22.53 17.31 21.80
CA ASP A 264 -23.99 17.23 21.65
C ASP A 264 -24.73 17.15 23.00
N ARG A 265 -24.12 16.50 24.00
CA ARG A 265 -24.65 16.47 25.37
C ARG A 265 -24.59 17.83 26.06
N GLU A 266 -23.51 18.58 25.84
CA GLU A 266 -23.35 19.94 26.36
C GLU A 266 -24.46 20.85 25.77
N ASP A 267 -24.68 20.79 24.46
CA ASP A 267 -25.77 21.51 23.78
C ASP A 267 -27.17 21.11 24.31
N ALA A 268 -27.42 19.81 24.49
CA ALA A 268 -28.72 19.31 24.93
C ALA A 268 -29.05 19.63 26.40
N GLN A 269 -28.04 19.66 27.30
CA GLN A 269 -28.24 20.03 28.70
C GLN A 269 -28.62 21.51 28.84
N GLU A 270 -28.03 22.39 28.03
CA GLU A 270 -28.30 23.82 28.08
C GLU A 270 -29.62 24.19 27.41
N ALA A 271 -29.99 23.52 26.31
CA ALA A 271 -31.32 23.66 25.73
C ALA A 271 -32.45 23.32 26.73
N ARG A 272 -32.19 22.38 27.65
CA ARG A 272 -33.13 22.02 28.74
C ARG A 272 -33.05 22.98 29.93
N GLY A 273 -31.88 23.54 30.23
CA GLY A 273 -31.68 24.54 31.30
C GLY A 273 -32.20 25.94 30.95
N GLY A 274 -32.21 26.31 29.66
CA GLY A 274 -32.66 27.61 29.17
C GLY A 274 -34.18 27.83 29.16
N GLY A 275 -34.98 26.78 29.39
CA GLY A 275 -36.44 26.87 29.49
C GLY A 275 -36.97 27.19 30.90
N GLY A 276 -36.10 27.23 31.92
CA GLY A 276 -36.48 27.42 33.32
C GLY A 276 -35.97 28.73 33.90
N GLY A 277 -36.66 29.83 33.64
CA GLY A 277 -36.51 31.04 34.44
C GLY A 277 -36.87 30.78 35.90
N GLY A 278 -35.92 30.99 36.82
CA GLY A 278 -36.07 30.89 38.28
C GLY A 278 -35.65 29.53 38.81
N VAL A 279 -34.58 29.38 39.58
CA VAL A 279 -34.35 30.03 40.88
C VAL A 279 -32.84 30.08 41.14
N ARG A 280 -32.34 31.29 41.46
CA ARG A 280 -31.08 31.47 42.20
C ARG A 280 -31.23 30.77 43.56
N GLY A 281 -30.57 29.62 43.71
CA GLY A 281 -30.43 28.92 44.99
C GLY A 281 -29.06 28.26 45.00
N GLY A 282 -28.17 28.77 45.85
CA GLY A 282 -26.76 28.44 45.84
C GLY A 282 -26.41 27.06 46.42
N SER A 283 -25.10 26.81 46.36
CA SER A 283 -24.34 25.85 47.14
C SER A 283 -24.23 24.42 46.59
N SER A 284 -22.98 24.08 46.27
CA SER A 284 -22.33 22.83 46.68
C SER A 284 -22.77 21.54 45.97
N ARG A 285 -21.93 21.05 45.05
CA ARG A 285 -20.97 19.98 45.36
C ARG A 285 -20.28 19.51 44.08
N TYR A 286 -18.95 19.47 44.17
CA TYR A 286 -18.13 18.48 43.49
C TYR A 286 -18.79 17.09 43.61
N ALA A 287 -19.24 16.54 42.49
CA ALA A 287 -19.45 15.11 42.34
C ALA A 287 -18.39 14.59 41.37
N LYS A 288 -17.44 13.86 41.96
CA LYS A 288 -16.45 13.01 41.28
C LYS A 288 -17.13 12.11 40.24
N ILE A 289 -16.51 11.98 39.07
CA ILE A 289 -15.98 10.71 38.58
C ILE A 289 -14.57 10.99 38.06
#